data_AF-A0A7W5Z5J6-F1
#
_entry.id   AF-A0A7W5Z5J6-F1
#
_cell.length_a   1.000
_cell.length_b   1.000
_cell.length_c   1.000
_cell.angle_alpha   90.00
_cell.angle_beta   90.00
_cell.angle_gamma   90.00
#
_symmetry.space_group_name_H-M   'P 1'
#
loop_
_entity.id
_entity.type
_entity.pdbx_description
1 polymer ?
#
loop_
_entity_poly.entity_id
_entity_poly.type
_entity_poly.pdbx_seq_one_letter_code
_entity_poly.pdbx_strand_id
1 'polypeptide(L)'
;MTSLKLGPLPKHGTVRVTVSMPEPLKEELDLYAAEYSRVHGEAGAATLIPHMLEAFLRSDRGWRSRKVAAQARSRSTETSVRSNSAKSHGPQSDQ
;
A
#
# COMPACT_ATOMS: atom_id res chain seq x y z
N MET A 1 16.75 -28.38 18.61
CA MET A 1 16.69 -27.63 17.34
C MET A 1 16.46 -26.16 17.65
N THR A 2 17.48 -25.32 17.56
CA THR A 2 17.38 -23.88 17.88
C THR A 2 16.64 -23.15 16.77
N SER A 3 15.41 -22.71 17.02
CA SER A 3 14.65 -21.89 16.08
C SER A 3 15.34 -20.53 15.90
N LEU A 4 15.55 -20.10 14.66
CA LEU A 4 16.05 -18.77 14.34
C LEU A 4 15.11 -17.71 14.95
N LYS A 5 15.68 -16.73 15.66
CA LYS A 5 14.92 -15.61 16.26
C LYS A 5 14.33 -14.66 15.22
N LEU A 6 14.75 -14.79 13.96
CA LEU A 6 14.28 -13.99 12.84
C LEU A 6 13.17 -14.76 12.11
N GLY A 7 11.96 -14.20 12.14
CA GLY A 7 10.86 -14.65 11.30
C GLY A 7 11.11 -14.32 9.81
N PRO A 8 10.23 -14.76 8.90
CA PRO A 8 10.37 -14.47 7.48
C PRO A 8 10.48 -12.96 7.24
N LEU A 9 11.47 -12.56 6.44
CA LEU A 9 11.69 -11.17 6.09
C LEU A 9 10.52 -10.60 5.28
N PRO A 10 10.20 -9.30 5.43
CA PRO A 10 9.20 -8.64 4.60
C PRO A 10 9.57 -8.79 3.12
N LYS A 11 8.63 -9.27 2.30
CA LYS A 11 8.81 -9.29 0.86
C LYS A 11 8.64 -7.86 0.34
N HIS A 12 9.73 -7.23 -0.10
CA HIS A 12 9.64 -6.03 -0.91
C HIS A 12 9.27 -6.46 -2.34
N GLY A 13 8.02 -6.20 -2.73
CA GLY A 13 7.53 -6.50 -4.08
C GLY A 13 7.49 -5.25 -4.93
N THR A 14 8.07 -5.32 -6.14
CA THR A 14 7.81 -4.34 -7.20
C THR A 14 6.66 -4.87 -8.04
N VAL A 15 5.66 -4.03 -8.30
CA VAL A 15 4.51 -4.37 -9.15
C VAL A 15 4.58 -3.54 -10.42
N ARG A 16 4.49 -4.18 -11.59
CA ARG A 16 4.37 -3.49 -12.88
C ARG A 16 2.89 -3.26 -13.18
N VAL A 17 2.54 -2.02 -13.53
CA VAL A 17 1.20 -1.62 -13.97
C VAL A 17 1.32 -1.00 -15.35
N THR A 18 0.47 -1.44 -16.29
CA THR A 18 0.33 -0.82 -17.61
C THR A 18 -0.88 0.10 -17.58
N VAL A 19 -0.71 1.35 -18.03
CA VAL A 19 -1.76 2.38 -18.03
C VAL A 19 -1.86 2.97 -19.43
N SER A 20 -3.07 3.02 -19.98
CA SER A 20 -3.36 3.81 -21.17
C SER A 20 -3.61 5.26 -20.76
N MET A 21 -2.99 6.22 -21.46
CA MET A 21 -3.18 7.65 -21.21
C MET A 21 -3.31 8.41 -22.54
N PRO A 22 -3.97 9.59 -22.54
CA PRO A 22 -3.99 10.45 -23.71
C PRO A 22 -2.58 10.88 -24.12
N GLU A 23 -2.33 10.97 -25.43
CA GLU A 23 -1.05 11.42 -25.97
C GLU A 23 -0.62 12.79 -25.44
N PRO A 24 -1.50 13.82 -25.35
CA PRO A 24 -1.09 15.12 -24.80
C PRO A 24 -0.60 15.04 -23.34
N LEU A 25 -1.16 14.12 -22.54
CA LEU A 25 -0.70 13.95 -21.16
C LEU A 25 0.71 13.35 -21.11
N LYS A 26 1.04 12.44 -22.04
CA LYS A 26 2.37 11.86 -22.13
C LYS A 26 3.41 12.92 -22.52
N GLU A 27 3.08 13.79 -23.47
CA GLU A 27 3.96 14.89 -23.90
C GLU A 27 4.27 15.85 -22.74
N GLU A 28 3.24 16.29 -22.00
CA GLU A 28 3.41 17.14 -20.82
C GLU A 28 4.29 16.48 -19.74
N LEU A 29 4.11 15.17 -19.51
CA LEU A 29 4.93 14.43 -18.55
C LEU A 29 6.39 14.31 -18.99
N ASP A 30 6.66 14.17 -20.28
CA ASP A 30 8.03 14.13 -20.81
C ASP A 30 8.72 15.50 -20.69
N LEU A 31 8.00 16.59 -21.01
CA LEU A 31 8.51 17.96 -20.81
C LEU A 31 8.85 18.21 -19.35
N TYR A 32 7.94 17.86 -18.44
CA TYR A 32 8.18 17.98 -17.00
C TYR A 32 9.41 17.16 -16.55
N ALA A 33 9.57 15.94 -17.05
CA ALA A 33 10.72 15.08 -16.73
C ALA A 33 12.03 15.67 -17.25
N ALA A 34 12.02 16.29 -18.43
CA ALA A 34 13.16 17.00 -18.99
C ALA A 34 13.55 18.21 -18.11
N GLU A 35 12.57 19.00 -17.63
CA GLU A 35 12.84 20.09 -16.70
C GLU A 35 13.39 19.61 -15.36
N TYR A 36 12.79 18.58 -14.77
CA TYR A 36 13.26 17.96 -13.53
C TYR A 36 14.72 17.49 -13.67
N SER A 37 15.04 16.87 -14.81
CA SER A 37 16.37 16.31 -15.06
C SER A 37 17.48 17.36 -15.09
N ARG A 38 17.16 18.60 -15.44
CA ARG A 38 18.13 19.71 -15.46
C ARG A 38 18.64 20.09 -14.08
N VAL A 39 17.85 19.82 -13.04
CA VAL A 39 18.17 20.24 -11.65
C VAL A 39 18.57 19.05 -10.78
N HIS A 40 17.96 17.89 -11.00
CA HIS A 40 18.05 16.74 -10.08
C HIS A 40 18.73 15.50 -10.65
N GLY A 41 19.23 15.58 -11.89
CA GLY A 41 19.80 14.44 -12.60
C GLY A 41 18.75 13.68 -13.41
N GLU A 42 19.22 12.87 -14.35
CA GLU A 42 18.39 12.23 -15.37
C GLU A 42 17.25 11.38 -14.79
N ALA A 43 16.02 11.74 -15.14
CA ALA A 43 14.82 10.99 -14.81
C ALA A 43 13.78 11.13 -15.93
N GLY A 44 13.21 10.01 -16.37
CA GLY A 44 12.09 9.99 -17.30
C GLY A 44 10.73 10.02 -16.59
N ALA A 45 9.66 10.34 -17.33
CA ALA A 45 8.29 10.37 -16.83
C ALA A 45 7.90 9.10 -16.07
N ALA A 46 8.27 7.91 -16.58
CA ALA A 46 7.99 6.63 -15.95
C ALA A 46 8.61 6.47 -14.54
N THR A 47 9.73 7.15 -14.28
CA THR A 47 10.37 7.17 -12.96
C THR A 47 9.63 8.12 -12.01
N LEU A 48 9.15 9.26 -12.54
CA LEU A 48 8.47 10.28 -11.74
C LEU A 48 7.02 9.92 -11.39
N ILE A 49 6.29 9.25 -12.29
CA ILE A 49 4.87 8.92 -12.13
C ILE A 49 4.57 8.23 -10.77
N PRO A 50 5.29 7.18 -10.34
CA PRO A 50 5.04 6.56 -9.03
C PRO A 50 5.15 7.56 -7.87
N HIS A 51 6.15 8.45 -7.90
CA HIS A 51 6.35 9.47 -6.86
C HIS A 51 5.26 10.55 -6.89
N MET A 52 4.85 10.99 -8.08
CA MET A 52 3.75 11.93 -8.24
C MET A 52 2.43 11.35 -7.72
N LEU A 53 2.14 10.08 -8.01
CA LEU A 53 0.94 9.40 -7.52
C LEU A 53 0.97 9.22 -6.00
N GLU A 54 2.13 8.92 -5.43
CA GLU A 54 2.28 8.85 -3.97
C GLU A 54 2.02 10.21 -3.31
N ALA A 55 2.60 11.28 -3.86
CA ALA A 55 2.38 12.64 -3.40
C ALA A 55 0.90 13.04 -3.51
N PHE A 56 0.25 12.69 -4.63
CA PHE A 56 -1.17 12.93 -4.85
C PHE A 56 -2.03 12.25 -3.76
N LEU A 57 -1.85 10.95 -3.54
CA LEU A 57 -2.60 10.20 -2.51
C LEU A 57 -2.34 10.71 -1.10
N ARG A 58 -1.13 11.20 -0.81
CA ARG A 58 -0.79 11.82 0.48
C ARG A 58 -1.51 13.15 0.66
N SER A 59 -1.71 13.90 -0.42
CA SER A 59 -2.35 15.22 -0.38
C SER A 59 -3.89 15.14 -0.29
N ASP A 60 -4.52 14.11 -0.85
CA ASP A 60 -5.98 13.93 -0.85
C ASP A 60 -6.51 13.65 0.58
N ARG A 61 -7.02 14.71 1.23
CA ARG A 61 -7.58 14.62 2.60
C ARG A 61 -8.80 13.70 2.66
N GLY A 62 -9.67 13.75 1.63
CA GLY A 62 -10.89 12.96 1.59
C GLY A 62 -10.57 11.46 1.52
N TRP A 63 -9.62 11.09 0.68
CA TRP A 63 -9.08 9.73 0.64
C TRP A 63 -8.47 9.31 1.96
N ARG A 64 -7.59 10.13 2.56
CA ARG A 64 -6.92 9.80 3.82
C ARG A 64 -7.90 9.53 4.96
N SER A 65 -8.93 10.36 5.10
CA SER A 65 -9.97 10.18 6.11
C SER A 65 -10.71 8.84 5.92
N ARG A 66 -11.13 8.52 4.69
CA ARG A 66 -11.79 7.25 4.37
C ARG A 66 -10.88 6.04 4.60
N LYS A 67 -9.60 6.15 4.24
CA LYS A 67 -8.59 5.10 4.44
C LYS A 67 -8.41 4.74 5.92
N VAL A 68 -8.34 5.74 6.80
CA VAL A 68 -8.24 5.53 8.26
C VAL A 68 -9.52 4.86 8.79
N ALA A 69 -10.70 5.36 8.40
CA ALA A 69 -11.96 4.78 8.82
C ALA A 69 -12.11 3.31 8.39
N ALA A 70 -11.70 2.97 7.15
CA ALA A 70 -11.72 1.61 6.65
C ALA A 70 -10.79 0.67 7.45
N GLN A 71 -9.58 1.12 7.79
CA GLN A 71 -8.63 0.35 8.61
C GLN A 71 -9.12 0.14 10.06
N ALA A 72 -9.78 1.14 10.64
CA ALA A 72 -10.38 1.01 11.96
C ALA A 72 -11.46 -0.08 11.95
N ARG A 73 -12.32 -0.08 10.92
CA ARG A 73 -13.36 -1.10 10.73
C ARG A 73 -12.80 -2.51 10.57
N SER A 74 -11.74 -2.69 9.77
CA SER A 74 -11.13 -4.01 9.58
C SER A 74 -10.46 -4.55 10.85
N ARG A 75 -9.86 -3.69 11.68
CA ARG A 75 -9.30 -4.08 12.98
C ARG A 75 -10.37 -4.50 13.99
N SER A 76 -11.51 -3.81 14.01
CA SER A 76 -12.63 -4.18 14.88
C SER A 76 -13.25 -5.53 14.49
N THR A 77 -13.33 -5.85 13.19
CA THR A 77 -13.82 -7.15 12.74
C THR A 77 -12.85 -8.28 13.07
N GLU A 78 -11.54 -8.07 12.93
CA GLU A 78 -10.52 -9.09 13.24
C GLU A 78 -10.44 -9.39 14.75
N THR A 79 -10.58 -8.37 15.59
CA THR A 79 -10.59 -8.52 17.06
C THR A 79 -11.84 -9.27 17.55
N SER A 80 -13.00 -9.01 16.93
CA SER A 80 -14.26 -9.68 17.27
C SER A 80 -14.25 -11.17 16.89
N VAL A 81 -13.75 -11.50 15.70
CA VAL A 81 -13.62 -12.91 15.24
C VAL A 81 -12.69 -13.70 16.16
N ARG A 82 -11.53 -13.13 16.54
CA ARG A 82 -10.57 -13.81 17.43
C ARG A 82 -11.10 -14.05 18.85
N SER A 83 -11.95 -13.16 19.34
CA SER A 83 -12.58 -13.28 20.67
C SER A 83 -13.68 -14.35 20.70
N ASN A 84 -14.39 -14.55 19.59
CA ASN A 84 -15.44 -15.57 19.48
C ASN A 84 -14.87 -17.00 19.34
N SER A 85 -13.70 -17.16 18.70
CA SER A 85 -13.06 -18.48 18.55
C SER A 85 -12.40 -19.03 19.83
N ALA A 86 -12.06 -18.16 20.79
CA ALA A 86 -11.43 -18.59 22.05
C ALA A 86 -12.43 -19.13 23.09
N LYS A 87 -13.75 -18.98 22.86
CA LYS A 87 -14.79 -19.33 23.85
C LYS A 87 -15.54 -20.64 23.56
N SER A 88 -15.14 -21.40 22.53
CA SER A 88 -15.86 -22.61 22.08
C SER A 88 -15.28 -23.95 22.57
N HIS A 89 -14.27 -23.98 23.44
CA HIS A 89 -13.81 -25.22 24.09
C HIS A 89 -14.22 -25.21 25.57
N GLY A 90 -15.50 -25.51 25.83
CA GLY A 90 -15.98 -25.92 27.15
C GLY A 90 -15.68 -27.41 27.36
N PRO A 91 -15.40 -27.86 28.59
CA PRO A 91 -15.02 -29.25 28.84
C PRO A 91 -16.23 -30.15 28.58
N GLN A 92 -16.03 -31.17 27.75
CA GLN A 92 -17.01 -32.22 27.50
C GLN A 92 -17.07 -33.09 28.76
N SER A 93 -18.17 -32.98 29.50
CA SER A 93 -18.45 -33.84 30.64
C SER A 93 -18.78 -35.25 30.14
N ASP A 94 -17.86 -36.19 30.31
CA ASP A 94 -18.16 -37.62 30.19
C ASP A 94 -19.11 -38.04 31.32
N GLN A 95 -20.25 -38.61 30.94
CA GLN A 95 -21.01 -39.54 31.75
C GLN A 95 -20.85 -40.93 31.15
#